data_AF-A0A1C5JFG9-F1
#
_entry.id   AF-A0A1C5JFG9-F1
#
_cell.length_a   1.000
_cell.length_b   1.000
_cell.length_c   1.000
_cell.angle_alpha   90.00
_cell.angle_beta   90.00
_cell.angle_gamma   90.00
#
_symmetry.space_group_name_H-M   'P 1'
#
loop_
_entity.id
_entity.type
_entity.pdbx_description
1 polymer ?
#
loop_
_entity_poly.entity_id
_entity_poly.type
_entity_poly.pdbx_seq_one_letter_code
_entity_poly.pdbx_strand_id
1 'polypeptide(L)'
;MTNTPLASPSGDGWTCAPSTPREIHWERDAAEKFSRLMGDEERPFPCVYSVDAFRTESLRYAFIPQGEDAVAHLAMALREYVREAPSLGRRTSLVTFFAPASGRTTLEDYRSLFWETLQALHDLDDEPWPSEVPTDTDSEWWEFCFAGMKLFIAANAPAYNFRDSRHFEYFSIAFQPRFVFDDITEDTPAGKNGRNLIRERLHLYDKIPPTPVLGDFGTPGIREWHQYFLEDHNDMPQSDAKCPFSNRVEHST
;
A
#
# COMPACT_ATOMS: atom_id res chain seq x y z
N MET A 1 8.95 -11.24 27.86
CA MET A 1 9.78 -11.73 26.75
C MET A 1 10.94 -10.77 26.61
N THR A 2 12.16 -11.27 26.60
CA THR A 2 13.37 -10.44 26.51
C THR A 2 13.41 -9.75 25.16
N ASN A 3 13.30 -8.43 25.17
CA ASN A 3 13.25 -7.56 23.99
C ASN A 3 14.69 -7.45 23.42
N THR A 4 15.10 -8.43 22.62
CA THR A 4 16.32 -8.30 21.83
C THR A 4 16.05 -7.26 20.75
N PRO A 5 16.85 -6.18 20.64
CA PRO A 5 16.64 -5.19 19.58
C PRO A 5 16.76 -5.86 18.21
N LEU A 6 15.72 -5.73 17.39
CA LEU A 6 15.78 -6.08 15.97
C LEU A 6 16.83 -5.17 15.30
N ALA A 7 17.86 -5.77 14.71
CA ALA A 7 18.87 -5.05 13.96
C ALA A 7 18.39 -4.83 12.52
N SER A 8 18.73 -3.68 11.92
CA SER A 8 18.44 -3.41 10.51
C SER A 8 19.07 -4.50 9.62
N PRO A 9 18.40 -4.91 8.52
CA PRO A 9 18.89 -5.99 7.65
C PRO A 9 20.21 -5.66 6.92
N SER A 10 20.52 -4.39 6.71
CA SER A 10 21.66 -3.94 5.90
C SER A 10 22.58 -2.91 6.57
N GLY A 11 22.32 -2.51 7.83
CA GLY A 11 23.12 -1.49 8.52
C GLY A 11 22.86 -0.04 8.06
N ASP A 12 22.16 0.15 6.94
CA ASP A 12 21.87 1.45 6.31
C ASP A 12 20.43 1.97 6.56
N GLY A 13 19.63 1.26 7.38
CA GLY A 13 18.23 1.62 7.67
C GLY A 13 17.25 0.47 7.40
N TRP A 14 15.97 0.73 7.60
CA TRP A 14 14.87 -0.22 7.32
C TRP A 14 14.24 0.02 5.95
N THR A 15 14.50 1.18 5.35
CA THR A 15 14.07 1.55 4.01
C THR A 15 15.28 1.86 3.13
N CYS A 16 15.08 1.88 1.82
CA CYS A 16 16.13 2.21 0.86
C CYS A 16 15.56 2.85 -0.40
N ALA A 17 16.38 3.65 -1.09
CA ALA A 17 16.01 4.21 -2.38
C ALA A 17 15.93 3.11 -3.45
N PRO A 18 15.09 3.26 -4.50
CA PRO A 18 14.98 2.28 -5.59
C PRO A 18 16.30 1.91 -6.26
N SER A 19 17.24 2.85 -6.36
CA SER A 19 18.56 2.70 -6.98
C SER A 19 19.59 1.97 -6.11
N THR A 20 19.26 1.65 -4.85
CA THR A 20 20.18 1.00 -3.91
C THR A 20 20.53 -0.42 -4.39
N PRO A 21 21.82 -0.77 -4.55
CA PRO A 21 22.25 -2.11 -4.91
C PRO A 21 21.80 -3.15 -3.87
N ARG A 22 21.53 -4.37 -4.33
CA ARG A 22 21.07 -5.48 -3.48
C ARG A 22 22.01 -6.65 -3.59
N GLU A 23 22.16 -7.44 -2.54
CA GLU A 23 22.92 -8.71 -2.58
C GLU A 23 21.98 -9.91 -2.64
N ILE A 24 20.88 -9.85 -1.88
CA ILE A 24 19.89 -10.92 -1.79
C ILE A 24 19.12 -11.03 -3.12
N HIS A 25 19.13 -12.22 -3.71
CA HIS A 25 18.65 -12.46 -5.07
C HIS A 25 17.17 -12.08 -5.28
N TRP A 26 16.27 -12.51 -4.40
CA TRP A 26 14.84 -12.25 -4.57
C TRP A 26 14.50 -10.75 -4.42
N GLU A 27 15.21 -10.04 -3.55
CA GLU A 27 15.03 -8.59 -3.37
C GLU A 27 15.47 -7.84 -4.63
N ARG A 28 16.60 -8.23 -5.21
CA ARG A 28 17.08 -7.72 -6.50
C ARG A 28 16.05 -7.96 -7.60
N ASP A 29 15.56 -9.18 -7.74
CA ASP A 29 14.57 -9.54 -8.75
C ASP A 29 13.25 -8.75 -8.59
N ALA A 30 12.74 -8.63 -7.36
CA ALA A 30 11.54 -7.84 -7.07
C ALA A 30 11.74 -6.35 -7.43
N ALA A 31 12.87 -5.75 -7.03
CA ALA A 31 13.18 -4.36 -7.34
C ALA A 31 13.35 -4.11 -8.85
N GLU A 32 14.02 -5.02 -9.56
CA GLU A 32 14.19 -4.94 -11.02
C GLU A 32 12.85 -5.06 -11.75
N LYS A 33 12.00 -6.02 -11.37
CA LYS A 33 10.67 -6.19 -11.95
C LYS A 33 9.79 -4.97 -11.71
N PHE A 34 9.77 -4.43 -10.49
CA PHE A 34 9.01 -3.22 -10.18
C PHE A 34 9.53 -2.01 -10.96
N SER A 35 10.86 -1.88 -11.11
CA SER A 35 11.46 -0.80 -11.89
C SER A 35 11.10 -0.91 -13.38
N ARG A 36 11.06 -2.12 -13.94
CA ARG A 36 10.57 -2.36 -15.31
C ARG A 36 9.09 -2.00 -15.44
N LEU A 37 8.26 -2.40 -14.48
CA LEU A 37 6.83 -2.09 -14.47
C LEU A 37 6.56 -0.58 -14.47
N MET A 38 7.26 0.18 -13.61
CA MET A 38 7.08 1.64 -13.52
C MET A 38 7.76 2.40 -14.68
N GLY A 39 8.78 1.82 -15.28
CA GLY A 39 9.55 2.37 -16.38
C GLY A 39 9.05 1.98 -17.78
N ASP A 40 8.00 1.16 -17.89
CA ASP A 40 7.49 0.68 -19.18
C ASP A 40 6.87 1.82 -20.00
N GLU A 41 7.46 2.13 -21.15
CA GLU A 41 6.96 3.16 -22.07
C GLU A 41 5.98 2.60 -23.10
N GLU A 42 6.04 1.30 -23.40
CA GLU A 42 5.16 0.63 -24.37
C GLU A 42 3.81 0.29 -23.74
N ARG A 43 3.82 -0.09 -22.47
CA ARG A 43 2.64 -0.35 -21.65
C ARG A 43 2.69 0.40 -20.32
N PRO A 44 2.51 1.73 -20.31
CA PRO A 44 2.65 2.55 -19.11
C PRO A 44 1.72 2.14 -17.98
N PHE A 45 2.27 2.07 -16.76
CA PHE A 45 1.47 1.79 -15.57
C PHE A 45 0.32 2.81 -15.41
N PRO A 46 -0.90 2.38 -15.03
CA PRO A 46 -2.06 3.26 -15.04
C PRO A 46 -1.96 4.45 -14.09
N CYS A 47 -1.34 4.26 -12.92
CA CYS A 47 -1.18 5.33 -11.94
C CYS A 47 -0.02 6.26 -12.34
N VAL A 48 -0.36 7.40 -12.94
CA VAL A 48 0.62 8.44 -13.31
C VAL A 48 1.44 8.94 -12.12
N TYR A 49 0.85 8.96 -10.92
CA TYR A 49 1.51 9.45 -9.71
C TYR A 49 2.55 8.46 -9.17
N SER A 50 2.30 7.15 -9.30
CA SER A 50 3.29 6.13 -8.96
C SER A 50 4.48 6.17 -9.92
N VAL A 51 4.22 6.39 -11.22
CA VAL A 51 5.27 6.56 -12.23
C VAL A 51 6.09 7.84 -11.97
N ASP A 52 5.42 8.95 -11.61
CA ASP A 52 6.08 10.20 -11.24
C ASP A 52 6.96 10.03 -9.99
N ALA A 53 6.44 9.37 -8.94
CA ALA A 53 7.21 9.10 -7.73
C ALA A 53 8.45 8.22 -8.00
N PHE A 54 8.31 7.23 -8.88
CA PHE A 54 9.44 6.42 -9.32
C PHE A 54 10.50 7.24 -10.07
N ARG A 55 10.09 8.05 -11.04
CA ARG A 55 11.00 8.87 -11.88
C ARG A 55 11.70 9.99 -11.10
N THR A 56 11.05 10.51 -10.06
CA THR A 56 11.59 11.57 -9.19
C THR A 56 12.39 11.02 -8.01
N GLU A 57 12.61 9.71 -7.94
CA GLU A 57 13.36 9.02 -6.87
C GLU A 57 12.80 9.27 -5.46
N SER A 58 11.49 9.52 -5.37
CA SER A 58 10.77 9.83 -4.14
C SER A 58 10.10 8.61 -3.51
N LEU A 59 10.22 7.43 -4.12
CA LEU A 59 9.84 6.15 -3.52
C LEU A 59 10.88 5.69 -2.49
N ARG A 60 10.40 4.87 -1.55
CA ARG A 60 11.25 4.03 -0.69
C ARG A 60 10.82 2.59 -0.81
N TYR A 61 11.76 1.67 -0.71
CA TYR A 61 11.49 0.23 -0.70
C TYR A 61 11.86 -0.37 0.66
N ALA A 62 11.09 -1.37 1.07
CA ALA A 62 11.45 -2.27 2.16
C ALA A 62 11.20 -3.73 1.75
N PHE A 63 12.03 -4.64 2.26
CA PHE A 63 11.99 -6.06 1.91
C PHE A 63 11.70 -6.84 3.17
N ILE A 64 10.52 -7.44 3.21
CA ILE A 64 9.98 -8.09 4.38
C ILE A 64 10.32 -9.58 4.28
N PRO A 65 11.21 -10.09 5.16
CA PRO A 65 11.54 -11.51 5.16
C PRO A 65 10.35 -12.34 5.65
N GLN A 66 10.46 -13.66 5.50
CA GLN A 66 9.54 -14.58 6.16
C GLN A 66 9.88 -14.76 7.64
N GLY A 67 8.89 -15.24 8.38
CA GLY A 67 9.03 -15.62 9.78
C GLY A 67 8.21 -14.74 10.71
N GLU A 68 8.35 -15.02 12.00
CA GLU A 68 7.58 -14.37 13.07
C GLU A 68 7.88 -12.86 13.18
N ASP A 69 9.10 -12.45 12.81
CA ASP A 69 9.55 -11.05 12.88
C ASP A 69 9.14 -10.20 11.65
N ALA A 70 8.45 -10.79 10.66
CA ALA A 70 8.11 -10.10 9.41
C ALA A 70 7.35 -8.78 9.64
N VAL A 71 6.33 -8.80 10.50
CA VAL A 71 5.55 -7.58 10.80
C VAL A 71 6.38 -6.59 11.63
N ALA A 72 7.24 -7.07 12.53
CA ALA A 72 8.11 -6.18 13.29
C ALA A 72 9.10 -5.43 12.37
N HIS A 73 9.68 -6.11 11.38
CA HIS A 73 10.49 -5.47 10.33
C HIS A 73 9.69 -4.45 9.52
N LEU A 74 8.46 -4.79 9.12
CA LEU A 74 7.58 -3.87 8.40
C LEU A 74 7.25 -2.64 9.24
N ALA A 75 6.97 -2.82 10.53
CA ALA A 75 6.66 -1.73 11.45
C ALA A 75 7.87 -0.80 11.62
N MET A 76 9.10 -1.33 11.66
CA MET A 76 10.31 -0.51 11.70
C MET A 76 10.51 0.28 10.40
N ALA A 77 10.34 -0.37 9.25
CA ALA A 77 10.42 0.28 7.93
C ALA A 77 9.36 1.38 7.76
N LEU A 78 8.12 1.11 8.18
CA LEU A 78 7.03 2.07 8.06
C LEU A 78 7.22 3.26 9.01
N ARG A 79 7.72 3.05 10.24
CA ARG A 79 8.09 4.14 11.16
C ARG A 79 9.19 5.03 10.56
N GLU A 80 10.22 4.42 9.97
CA GLU A 80 11.31 5.15 9.32
C GLU A 80 10.77 5.97 8.13
N TYR A 81 9.97 5.35 7.28
CA TYR A 81 9.34 6.01 6.14
C TYR A 81 8.43 7.17 6.54
N VAL A 82 7.56 7.00 7.53
CA VAL A 82 6.64 8.05 8.00
C VAL A 82 7.42 9.30 8.44
N ARG A 83 8.58 9.14 9.07
CA ARG A 83 9.46 10.25 9.46
C ARG A 83 10.11 10.94 8.25
N GLU A 84 10.51 10.16 7.25
CA GLU A 84 11.21 10.66 6.07
C GLU A 84 10.26 11.28 5.03
N ALA A 85 9.05 10.74 4.89
CA ALA A 85 8.12 11.01 3.79
C ALA A 85 7.87 12.50 3.47
N PRO A 86 7.70 13.41 4.46
CA PRO A 86 7.52 14.84 4.18
C PRO A 86 8.69 15.50 3.43
N SER A 87 9.89 14.90 3.48
CA SER A 87 11.09 15.40 2.81
C SER A 87 11.32 14.80 1.41
N LEU A 88 10.61 13.73 1.05
CA LEU A 88 10.80 13.00 -0.21
C LEU A 88 10.14 13.66 -1.42
N GLY A 89 9.13 14.48 -1.19
CA GLY A 89 8.38 15.17 -2.24
C GLY A 89 6.88 15.00 -2.13
N ARG A 90 6.15 15.60 -3.08
CA ARG A 90 4.68 15.64 -3.09
C ARG A 90 4.04 14.31 -3.47
N ARG A 91 4.76 13.47 -4.20
CA ARG A 91 4.38 12.11 -4.57
C ARG A 91 5.45 11.22 -3.99
N THR A 92 5.06 10.31 -3.10
CA THR A 92 5.97 9.38 -2.45
C THR A 92 5.17 8.16 -2.00
N SER A 93 5.82 7.01 -1.88
CA SER A 93 5.25 5.81 -1.28
C SER A 93 6.36 4.96 -0.70
N LEU A 94 6.06 4.23 0.36
CA LEU A 94 6.84 3.05 0.74
C LEU A 94 6.25 1.84 0.02
N VAL A 95 7.02 1.24 -0.90
CA VAL A 95 6.65 -0.03 -1.53
C VAL A 95 7.36 -1.16 -0.80
N THR A 96 6.58 -2.02 -0.17
CA THR A 96 7.10 -3.16 0.59
C THR A 96 6.94 -4.44 -0.20
N PHE A 97 7.99 -5.25 -0.27
CA PHE A 97 8.00 -6.52 -0.99
C PHE A 97 8.15 -7.66 0.01
N PHE A 98 7.29 -8.67 -0.09
CA PHE A 98 7.31 -9.80 0.83
C PHE A 98 8.01 -11.01 0.21
N ALA A 99 8.91 -11.63 0.97
CA ALA A 99 9.61 -12.83 0.54
C ALA A 99 8.61 -13.96 0.19
N PRO A 100 8.72 -14.63 -0.98
CA PRO A 100 7.73 -15.61 -1.46
C PRO A 100 7.48 -16.79 -0.50
N ALA A 101 6.34 -16.80 0.18
CA ALA A 101 5.99 -17.83 1.15
C ALA A 101 5.42 -19.09 0.47
N SER A 102 5.84 -20.28 0.91
CA SER A 102 5.22 -21.53 0.51
C SER A 102 3.79 -21.60 1.05
N GLY A 103 2.81 -21.87 0.19
CA GLY A 103 1.44 -22.18 0.60
C GLY A 103 0.41 -21.06 0.42
N ARG A 104 0.80 -19.83 0.04
CA ARG A 104 -0.14 -18.78 -0.38
C ARG A 104 -0.19 -18.73 -1.90
N THR A 105 -1.33 -19.10 -2.49
CA THR A 105 -1.45 -19.21 -3.96
C THR A 105 -2.72 -18.58 -4.51
N THR A 106 -3.74 -18.39 -3.67
CA THR A 106 -5.03 -17.81 -4.07
C THR A 106 -5.11 -16.34 -3.70
N LEU A 107 -6.03 -15.61 -4.34
CA LEU A 107 -6.29 -14.21 -3.99
C LEU A 107 -6.74 -14.05 -2.54
N GLU A 108 -7.50 -15.02 -2.02
CA GLU A 108 -7.98 -15.03 -0.64
C GLU A 108 -6.84 -15.21 0.37
N ASP A 109 -5.83 -16.03 0.05
CA ASP A 109 -4.64 -16.17 0.89
C ASP A 109 -3.89 -14.84 1.05
N TYR A 110 -3.82 -14.05 -0.04
CA TYR A 110 -3.18 -12.72 -0.04
C TYR A 110 -4.06 -11.66 0.64
N ARG A 111 -5.38 -11.75 0.51
CA ARG A 111 -6.31 -10.89 1.25
C ARG A 111 -6.20 -11.11 2.75
N SER A 112 -6.20 -12.37 3.17
CA SER A 112 -6.00 -12.73 4.58
C SER A 112 -4.63 -12.22 5.07
N LEU A 113 -3.56 -12.45 4.30
CA LEU A 113 -2.22 -11.89 4.62
C LEU A 113 -2.26 -10.38 4.81
N PHE A 114 -2.91 -9.69 3.89
CA PHE A 114 -2.99 -8.23 3.86
C PHE A 114 -3.64 -7.69 5.14
N TRP A 115 -4.83 -8.19 5.50
CA TRP A 115 -5.53 -7.72 6.69
C TRP A 115 -4.87 -8.17 7.99
N GLU A 116 -4.34 -9.40 8.07
CA GLU A 116 -3.51 -9.86 9.18
C GLU A 116 -2.31 -8.92 9.40
N THR A 117 -1.67 -8.49 8.31
CA THR A 117 -0.53 -7.57 8.34
C THR A 117 -0.94 -6.19 8.84
N LEU A 118 -2.05 -5.62 8.34
CA LEU A 118 -2.53 -4.31 8.80
C LEU A 118 -2.97 -4.32 10.26
N GLN A 119 -3.65 -5.38 10.70
CA GLN A 119 -4.03 -5.53 12.11
C GLN A 119 -2.78 -5.63 13.00
N ALA A 120 -1.81 -6.47 12.63
CA ALA A 120 -0.59 -6.63 13.40
C ALA A 120 0.27 -5.36 13.42
N LEU A 121 0.28 -4.57 12.33
CA LEU A 121 0.90 -3.25 12.33
C LEU A 121 0.22 -2.31 13.32
N HIS A 122 -1.10 -2.22 13.28
CA HIS A 122 -1.85 -1.39 14.23
C HIS A 122 -1.61 -1.82 15.67
N ASP A 123 -1.59 -3.12 15.95
CA ASP A 123 -1.30 -3.66 17.28
C ASP A 123 0.11 -3.33 17.77
N LEU A 124 1.08 -3.21 16.86
CA LEU A 124 2.46 -2.79 17.11
C LEU A 124 2.68 -1.28 17.06
N ASP A 125 1.68 -0.48 16.72
CA ASP A 125 1.83 0.97 16.70
C ASP A 125 1.80 1.52 18.13
N ASP A 126 2.86 2.26 18.47
CA ASP A 126 3.05 2.87 19.79
C ASP A 126 2.48 4.30 19.83
N GLU A 127 2.19 4.89 18.66
CA GLU A 127 1.54 6.19 18.57
C GLU A 127 0.02 6.05 18.74
N PRO A 128 -0.64 7.02 19.38
CA PRO A 128 -2.09 7.01 19.50
C PRO A 128 -2.76 7.15 18.13
N TRP A 129 -3.96 6.58 18.00
CA TRP A 129 -4.76 6.78 16.79
C TRP A 129 -5.10 8.28 16.64
N PRO A 130 -4.90 8.92 15.47
CA PRO A 130 -5.17 10.35 15.31
C PRO A 130 -6.61 10.71 15.67
N SER A 131 -6.79 11.70 16.55
CA SER A 131 -8.10 12.08 17.09
C SER A 131 -9.11 12.57 16.05
N GLU A 132 -8.63 13.06 14.92
CA GLU A 132 -9.43 13.53 13.80
C GLU A 132 -9.88 12.41 12.84
N VAL A 133 -9.33 11.20 12.99
CA VAL A 133 -9.68 10.05 12.16
C VAL A 133 -10.66 9.17 12.93
N PRO A 134 -11.88 8.91 12.40
CA PRO A 134 -12.84 8.06 13.05
C PRO A 134 -12.28 6.65 13.26
N THR A 135 -12.70 5.97 14.33
CA THR A 135 -12.33 4.57 14.59
C THR A 135 -13.26 3.57 13.90
N ASP A 136 -14.47 4.01 13.54
CA ASP A 136 -15.45 3.24 12.76
C ASP A 136 -15.01 3.14 11.30
N THR A 137 -14.69 1.93 10.86
CA THR A 137 -14.28 1.61 9.48
C THR A 137 -15.40 1.86 8.46
N ASP A 138 -16.65 1.94 8.90
CA ASP A 138 -17.78 2.31 8.05
C ASP A 138 -17.96 3.82 7.93
N SER A 139 -17.05 4.64 8.44
CA SER A 139 -17.02 6.08 8.13
C SER A 139 -16.39 6.35 6.76
N GLU A 140 -16.93 7.32 6.02
CA GLU A 140 -16.32 7.82 4.76
C GLU A 140 -14.98 8.54 4.97
N TRP A 141 -14.70 8.93 6.23
CA TRP A 141 -13.48 9.61 6.65
C TRP A 141 -12.47 8.65 7.32
N TRP A 142 -12.80 7.36 7.41
CA TRP A 142 -11.87 6.38 7.94
C TRP A 142 -10.75 6.08 6.94
N GLU A 143 -9.53 6.02 7.43
CA GLU A 143 -8.34 5.57 6.71
C GLU A 143 -7.37 4.93 7.70
N PHE A 144 -6.58 3.95 7.25
CA PHE A 144 -5.55 3.36 8.08
C PHE A 144 -4.53 4.41 8.53
N CYS A 145 -4.14 4.35 9.80
CA CYS A 145 -3.11 5.22 10.38
C CYS A 145 -1.99 4.37 10.97
N PHE A 146 -0.76 4.84 10.82
CA PHE A 146 0.39 4.25 11.52
C PHE A 146 1.42 5.34 11.83
N ALA A 147 2.00 5.29 13.04
CA ALA A 147 2.91 6.31 13.55
C ALA A 147 2.34 7.74 13.42
N GLY A 148 1.04 7.90 13.70
CA GLY A 148 0.31 9.16 13.58
C GLY A 148 0.01 9.64 12.15
N MET A 149 0.43 8.90 11.11
CA MET A 149 0.23 9.28 9.71
C MET A 149 -0.94 8.52 9.09
N LYS A 150 -1.86 9.27 8.45
CA LYS A 150 -2.91 8.73 7.58
C LYS A 150 -2.31 8.16 6.29
N LEU A 151 -2.64 6.91 5.96
CA LEU A 151 -2.04 6.16 4.86
C LEU A 151 -3.09 5.54 3.96
N PHE A 152 -3.05 5.89 2.67
CA PHE A 152 -3.73 5.11 1.65
C PHE A 152 -2.88 3.91 1.32
N ILE A 153 -3.51 2.74 1.27
CA ILE A 153 -2.80 1.48 1.09
C ILE A 153 -3.24 0.85 -0.22
N ALA A 154 -2.31 0.27 -0.96
CA ALA A 154 -2.61 -0.51 -2.15
C ALA A 154 -1.81 -1.80 -2.13
N ALA A 155 -2.51 -2.94 -2.22
CA ALA A 155 -1.87 -4.24 -2.37
C ALA A 155 -1.77 -4.65 -3.84
N ASN A 156 -0.70 -5.38 -4.15
CA ASN A 156 -0.52 -6.15 -5.38
C ASN A 156 -0.19 -7.60 -5.02
N ALA A 157 -0.61 -8.53 -5.87
CA ALA A 157 -0.38 -9.96 -5.64
C ALA A 157 -0.24 -10.73 -6.97
N PRO A 158 0.48 -11.86 -6.99
CA PRO A 158 0.61 -12.68 -8.20
C PRO A 158 -0.70 -13.39 -8.58
N ALA A 159 -1.67 -13.44 -7.65
CA ALA A 159 -2.96 -14.12 -7.86
C ALA A 159 -3.99 -13.31 -8.67
N TYR A 160 -3.72 -12.04 -9.00
CA TYR A 160 -4.60 -11.26 -9.89
C TYR A 160 -4.46 -11.73 -11.34
N ASN A 161 -5.57 -12.04 -12.00
CA ASN A 161 -5.62 -12.54 -13.37
C ASN A 161 -6.32 -11.58 -14.34
N PHE A 162 -7.26 -10.77 -13.84
CA PHE A 162 -8.05 -9.83 -14.64
C PHE A 162 -7.62 -8.38 -14.41
N ARG A 163 -7.15 -8.04 -13.20
CA ARG A 163 -6.57 -6.73 -12.88
C ARG A 163 -5.06 -6.76 -12.99
N ASP A 164 -4.55 -6.57 -14.20
CA ASP A 164 -3.11 -6.45 -14.43
C ASP A 164 -2.52 -5.26 -13.65
N SER A 165 -3.30 -4.20 -13.39
CA SER A 165 -2.93 -3.07 -12.53
C SER A 165 -2.69 -3.44 -11.06
N ARG A 166 -3.20 -4.59 -10.62
CA ARG A 166 -3.02 -5.16 -9.28
C ARG A 166 -2.12 -6.41 -9.28
N HIS A 167 -1.78 -6.93 -10.45
CA HIS A 167 -0.84 -8.04 -10.59
C HIS A 167 0.59 -7.57 -10.34
N PHE A 168 1.33 -8.33 -9.53
CA PHE A 168 2.79 -8.24 -9.42
C PHE A 168 3.34 -9.60 -9.01
N GLU A 169 4.52 -9.98 -9.49
CA GLU A 169 5.07 -11.33 -9.28
C GLU A 169 5.40 -11.64 -7.82
N TYR A 170 5.47 -10.61 -6.97
CA TYR A 170 5.58 -10.71 -5.52
C TYR A 170 4.33 -10.12 -4.87
N PHE A 171 4.01 -10.58 -3.65
CA PHE A 171 3.09 -9.80 -2.82
C PHE A 171 3.77 -8.50 -2.43
N SER A 172 3.10 -7.39 -2.67
CA SER A 172 3.60 -6.07 -2.27
C SER A 172 2.47 -5.19 -1.73
N ILE A 173 2.86 -4.30 -0.82
CA ILE A 173 1.98 -3.29 -0.24
C ILE A 173 2.64 -1.94 -0.38
N ALA A 174 1.96 -1.01 -1.04
CA ALA A 174 2.34 0.40 -1.11
C ALA A 174 1.60 1.19 -0.03
N PHE A 175 2.37 1.87 0.83
CA PHE A 175 1.86 2.81 1.84
C PHE A 175 2.09 4.24 1.34
N GLN A 176 1.00 5.00 1.22
CA GLN A 176 0.99 6.34 0.64
C GLN A 176 0.45 7.35 1.66
N PRO A 177 1.24 8.31 2.13
CA PRO A 177 0.75 9.35 3.02
C PRO A 177 -0.43 10.10 2.39
N ARG A 178 -1.49 10.40 3.15
CA ARG A 178 -2.67 11.09 2.61
C ARG A 178 -2.30 12.40 1.89
N PHE A 179 -1.26 13.11 2.36
CA PHE A 179 -0.83 14.37 1.76
C PHE A 179 -0.42 14.24 0.29
N VAL A 180 -0.11 13.03 -0.20
CA VAL A 180 0.21 12.82 -1.61
C VAL A 180 -0.98 13.06 -2.53
N PHE A 181 -2.18 13.19 -1.97
CA PHE A 181 -3.42 13.45 -2.70
C PHE A 181 -3.96 14.89 -2.54
N ASP A 182 -3.37 15.71 -1.66
CA ASP A 182 -3.94 17.01 -1.23
C ASP A 182 -4.21 18.00 -2.38
N ASP A 183 -3.42 17.95 -3.45
CA ASP A 183 -3.53 18.83 -4.63
C ASP A 183 -4.14 18.14 -5.86
N ILE A 184 -4.62 16.92 -5.70
CA ILE A 184 -5.26 16.11 -6.75
C ILE A 184 -6.63 15.57 -6.32
N THR A 185 -7.25 16.24 -5.35
CA THR A 185 -8.62 16.02 -4.88
C THR A 185 -9.67 16.32 -5.96
N GLU A 186 -10.93 15.90 -5.75
CA GLU A 186 -12.02 16.03 -6.77
C GLU A 186 -12.39 17.45 -7.12
N ASP A 187 -12.21 18.37 -6.19
CA ASP A 187 -12.49 19.78 -6.35
C ASP A 187 -11.46 20.51 -7.23
N THR A 188 -10.29 19.93 -7.50
CA THR A 188 -9.23 20.57 -8.31
C THR A 188 -9.29 20.14 -9.79
N PRO A 189 -9.03 21.05 -10.76
CA PRO A 189 -8.91 20.69 -12.16
C PRO A 189 -7.82 19.63 -12.42
N ALA A 190 -6.68 19.75 -11.73
CA ALA A 190 -5.57 18.80 -11.83
C ALA A 190 -5.99 17.40 -11.37
N GLY A 191 -6.66 17.32 -10.21
CA GLY A 191 -7.19 16.06 -9.69
C GLY A 191 -8.24 15.43 -10.59
N LYS A 192 -9.18 16.20 -11.13
CA LYS A 192 -10.19 15.68 -12.09
C LYS A 192 -9.53 15.08 -13.33
N ASN A 193 -8.58 15.81 -13.92
CA ASN A 193 -7.86 15.34 -15.10
C ASN A 193 -7.03 14.10 -14.81
N GLY A 194 -6.32 14.08 -13.68
CA GLY A 194 -5.51 12.93 -13.26
C GLY A 194 -6.35 11.67 -13.05
N ARG A 195 -7.50 11.76 -12.35
CA ARG A 195 -8.40 10.61 -12.18
C ARG A 195 -9.02 10.13 -13.49
N ASN A 196 -9.44 11.03 -14.36
CA ASN A 196 -9.99 10.66 -15.66
C ASN A 196 -8.94 9.91 -16.49
N LEU A 197 -7.70 10.39 -16.50
CA LEU A 197 -6.58 9.73 -17.17
C LEU A 197 -6.28 8.35 -16.55
N ILE A 198 -6.27 8.23 -15.22
CA ILE A 198 -6.07 6.94 -14.54
C ILE A 198 -7.20 5.96 -14.90
N ARG A 199 -8.46 6.39 -14.89
CA ARG A 199 -9.62 5.56 -15.26
C ARG A 199 -9.55 5.10 -16.71
N GLU A 200 -9.17 5.99 -17.63
CA GLU A 200 -8.96 5.66 -19.05
C GLU A 200 -7.83 4.64 -19.22
N ARG A 201 -6.69 4.84 -18.55
CA ARG A 201 -5.57 3.89 -18.58
C ARG A 201 -5.96 2.53 -18.01
N LEU A 202 -6.68 2.50 -16.88
CA LEU A 202 -7.17 1.24 -16.29
C LEU A 202 -8.03 0.46 -17.29
N HIS A 203 -8.88 1.15 -18.07
CA HIS A 203 -9.73 0.50 -19.07
C HIS A 203 -8.93 -0.18 -20.20
N LEU A 204 -7.75 0.35 -20.51
CA LEU A 204 -6.84 -0.22 -21.52
C LEU A 204 -5.85 -1.24 -20.93
N TYR A 205 -5.58 -1.14 -19.63
CA TYR A 205 -4.55 -1.91 -18.95
C TYR A 205 -5.10 -3.20 -18.34
N ASP A 206 -6.26 -3.15 -17.72
CA ASP A 206 -6.95 -4.29 -17.12
C ASP A 206 -7.80 -5.03 -18.15
N LYS A 207 -8.08 -6.31 -17.88
CA LYS A 207 -8.93 -7.16 -18.73
C LYS A 207 -10.42 -7.02 -18.40
N ILE A 208 -10.75 -6.16 -17.44
CA ILE A 208 -12.10 -5.94 -16.89
C ILE A 208 -12.30 -4.43 -16.65
N PRO A 209 -13.54 -3.91 -16.68
CA PRO A 209 -13.80 -2.52 -16.31
C PRO A 209 -13.28 -2.16 -14.91
N PRO A 210 -12.99 -0.86 -14.67
CA PRO A 210 -12.63 -0.36 -13.35
C PRO A 210 -13.62 -0.83 -12.26
N THR A 211 -13.10 -1.08 -11.06
CA THR A 211 -13.92 -1.51 -9.93
C THR A 211 -14.96 -0.43 -9.56
N PRO A 212 -16.21 -0.82 -9.22
CA PRO A 212 -17.23 0.15 -8.80
C PRO A 212 -16.94 0.82 -7.47
N VAL A 213 -16.00 0.27 -6.68
CA VAL A 213 -15.65 0.79 -5.34
C VAL A 213 -14.57 1.87 -5.39
N LEU A 214 -14.03 2.17 -6.58
CA LEU A 214 -13.04 3.22 -6.77
C LEU A 214 -13.72 4.59 -6.64
N GLY A 215 -13.38 5.33 -5.61
CA GLY A 215 -14.04 6.58 -5.26
C GLY A 215 -13.15 7.54 -4.49
N ASP A 216 -13.69 8.72 -4.23
CA ASP A 216 -12.97 9.79 -3.58
C ASP A 216 -13.17 9.76 -2.07
N PHE A 217 -12.09 9.96 -1.33
CA PHE A 217 -12.10 10.00 0.13
C PHE A 217 -13.11 11.02 0.66
N GLY A 218 -13.88 10.64 1.68
CA GLY A 218 -14.93 11.49 2.26
C GLY A 218 -16.23 11.53 1.47
N THR A 219 -16.35 10.81 0.34
CA THR A 219 -17.60 10.78 -0.44
C THR A 219 -18.63 9.85 0.23
N PRO A 220 -19.90 10.27 0.36
CA PRO A 220 -20.98 9.41 0.86
C PRO A 220 -21.08 8.08 0.13
N GLY A 221 -21.00 6.99 0.90
CA GLY A 221 -21.05 5.61 0.40
C GLY A 221 -19.71 5.05 -0.10
N ILE A 222 -18.66 5.87 -0.18
CA ILE A 222 -17.29 5.40 -0.44
C ILE A 222 -16.62 5.08 0.89
N ARG A 223 -15.89 3.97 0.92
CA ARG A 223 -15.06 3.55 2.06
C ARG A 223 -13.65 3.37 1.56
N GLU A 224 -12.68 3.96 2.24
CA GLU A 224 -11.30 3.92 1.74
C GLU A 224 -10.74 2.49 1.74
N TRP A 225 -11.08 1.72 2.78
CA TRP A 225 -10.61 0.34 2.95
C TRP A 225 -11.09 -0.61 1.84
N HIS A 226 -12.21 -0.30 1.18
CA HIS A 226 -12.68 -1.02 -0.01
C HIS A 226 -11.69 -0.94 -1.19
N GLN A 227 -10.85 0.10 -1.22
CA GLN A 227 -9.92 0.38 -2.30
C GLN A 227 -8.53 -0.24 -2.06
N TYR A 228 -8.26 -0.70 -0.83
CA TYR A 228 -6.95 -1.18 -0.41
C TYR A 228 -6.55 -2.52 -1.03
N PHE A 229 -7.48 -3.47 -0.98
CA PHE A 229 -7.36 -4.79 -1.58
C PHE A 229 -8.59 -5.02 -2.47
N LEU A 230 -8.40 -5.01 -3.79
CA LEU A 230 -9.50 -5.15 -4.73
C LEU A 230 -9.82 -6.62 -5.01
N GLU A 231 -11.09 -6.93 -5.26
CA GLU A 231 -11.45 -8.18 -5.94
C GLU A 231 -10.88 -8.21 -7.35
N ASP A 232 -10.49 -9.40 -7.84
CA ASP A 232 -10.01 -9.54 -9.22
C ASP A 232 -11.15 -9.38 -10.25
N HIS A 233 -12.39 -9.65 -9.87
CA HIS A 233 -13.57 -9.51 -10.73
C HIS A 233 -14.68 -8.66 -10.08
N ASN A 234 -15.43 -7.88 -10.86
CA ASN A 234 -16.48 -6.98 -10.35
C ASN A 234 -17.73 -7.72 -9.82
N ASP A 235 -17.99 -8.93 -10.33
CA ASP A 235 -19.12 -9.77 -9.90
C ASP A 235 -18.86 -10.49 -8.58
N MET A 236 -17.61 -10.49 -8.10
CA MET A 236 -17.31 -11.01 -6.77
C MET A 236 -17.87 -10.02 -5.75
N PRO A 237 -18.65 -10.48 -4.76
CA PRO A 237 -18.96 -9.61 -3.64
C PRO A 237 -17.64 -9.14 -3.05
N GLN A 238 -17.57 -7.85 -2.74
CA GLN A 238 -16.51 -7.36 -1.87
C GLN A 238 -16.54 -8.25 -0.63
N SER A 239 -15.44 -8.96 -0.37
CA SER A 239 -15.40 -10.19 0.44
C SER A 239 -16.11 -10.10 1.79
N ASP A 240 -16.25 -8.90 2.34
CA ASP A 240 -16.77 -8.69 3.67
C ASP A 240 -17.86 -7.63 3.72
N ALA A 241 -18.95 -7.95 4.42
CA ALA A 241 -19.98 -6.97 4.79
C ALA A 241 -19.48 -5.91 5.79
N LYS A 242 -18.25 -6.09 6.33
CA LYS A 242 -17.57 -5.24 7.32
C LYS A 242 -16.08 -5.30 7.11
N CYS A 243 -15.35 -4.23 7.47
CA CYS A 243 -13.89 -4.24 7.39
C CYS A 243 -13.28 -5.35 8.29
N PRO A 244 -12.32 -6.15 7.80
CA PRO A 244 -11.59 -7.12 8.63
C PRO A 244 -10.68 -6.46 9.69
N PHE A 245 -10.33 -5.19 9.49
CA PHE A 245 -9.57 -4.40 10.45
C PHE A 245 -10.43 -4.01 11.65
N SER A 246 -9.86 -4.11 12.85
CA SER A 246 -10.47 -3.65 14.09
C SER A 246 -9.57 -2.64 14.77
N ASN A 247 -10.07 -1.40 14.91
CA ASN A 247 -9.37 -0.39 15.70
C ASN A 247 -9.37 -0.80 17.18
N ARG A 248 -8.29 -0.46 17.90
CA ARG A 248 -8.17 -0.75 19.33
C ARG A 248 -9.18 0.13 20.05
N VAL A 249 -10.00 -0.47 20.90
CA VAL A 249 -10.88 0.31 21.79
C VAL A 249 -9.99 0.87 22.89
N GLU A 250 -9.54 2.11 22.75
CA GLU A 250 -8.90 2.83 23.84
C GLU A 250 -9.89 2.91 25.00
N HIS A 251 -9.63 2.15 26.06
CA HIS A 251 -10.32 2.33 27.32
C HIS A 251 -9.77 3.61 27.91
N SER A 252 -10.54 4.70 27.83
CA SER A 252 -10.26 5.91 28.60
C SER A 252 -10.14 5.48 30.07
N THR A 253 -8.94 5.56 30.62
CA THR A 253 -8.68 5.42 32.05
C THR A 253 -8.68 6.78 32.72
#